data_AF-A0A970R0Q3-F1
#
_entry.id   AF-A0A970R0Q3-F1
#
_cell.length_a   1.000
_cell.length_b   1.000
_cell.length_c   1.000
_cell.angle_alpha   90.00
_cell.angle_beta   90.00
_cell.angle_gamma   90.00
#
_symmetry.space_group_name_H-M   'P 1'
#
loop_
_entity.id
_entity.type
_entity.pdbx_description
1 polymer ?
#
loop_
_entity_poly.entity_id
_entity_poly.type
_entity_poly.pdbx_seq_one_letter_code
_entity_poly.pdbx_strand_id
1 'polypeptide(L)'
;MKRRLLFFTLSLLLAMNLFSVRAHASPGLPEKLEAPVISDLKLLTTQNKVPYFCLKVTVPRQVLDLDETRPENGAVRLEYCGKLDAQDWGSGGGGNGYLEIFQGSAVPDVPDTYYLYIELDNVGELTEAGVNDRNFTYKVRFCYEQTGGAGESRVYSEWSNELSSGTSKYLGSASWANPELDRAYELGLISETIRGNMSAEITREEFAELAVMLYQAYTGYSAGESAPVFADTQNPKVSEACRLGLVQGVGGNRFDPDACLTREQMAAVMVRTLKAIDADRDCTVVQIPVYEDDESIAAYAKESVYVCAQSGIMNGIGNGCFAPGRNAQRQEAVIVCLRAYQLMKNNDMAGTIPISPESEAERP
;
A
#
# COMPACT_ATOMS: atom_id res chain seq x y z
N MET A 1 -18.47 -53.32 -97.13
CA MET A 1 -17.31 -52.45 -96.83
C MET A 1 -17.08 -52.42 -95.33
N LYS A 2 -15.84 -52.72 -94.91
CA LYS A 2 -15.12 -52.27 -93.70
C LYS A 2 -15.89 -52.31 -92.36
N ARG A 3 -15.60 -53.32 -91.52
CA ARG A 3 -14.59 -53.31 -90.41
C ARG A 3 -15.16 -52.64 -89.16
N ARG A 4 -15.03 -53.14 -87.93
CA ARG A 4 -14.41 -54.34 -87.33
C ARG A 4 -14.69 -54.25 -85.82
N LEU A 5 -14.80 -55.42 -85.16
CA LEU A 5 -14.36 -55.77 -83.79
C LEU A 5 -14.84 -54.92 -82.59
N LEU A 6 -15.09 -55.44 -81.39
CA LEU A 6 -15.31 -56.76 -80.75
C LEU A 6 -15.01 -56.45 -79.26
N PHE A 7 -15.86 -56.91 -78.32
CA PHE A 7 -15.50 -57.53 -77.02
C PHE A 7 -14.70 -56.70 -75.97
N PHE A 8 -14.74 -56.94 -74.65
CA PHE A 8 -15.64 -57.55 -73.66
C PHE A 8 -15.00 -57.22 -72.28
N THR A 9 -15.63 -57.67 -71.19
CA THR A 9 -15.11 -57.85 -69.81
C THR A 9 -14.80 -56.64 -68.91
N LEU A 10 -15.77 -56.34 -68.04
CA LEU A 10 -15.72 -56.42 -66.56
C LEU A 10 -14.43 -56.01 -65.81
N SER A 11 -14.51 -54.97 -64.97
CA SER A 11 -13.71 -54.86 -63.74
C SER A 11 -14.44 -54.03 -62.68
N LEU A 12 -14.63 -54.65 -61.52
CA LEU A 12 -15.11 -54.09 -60.25
C LEU A 12 -14.09 -53.04 -59.72
N LEU A 13 -14.55 -51.84 -59.37
CA LEU A 13 -13.73 -50.85 -58.65
C LEU A 13 -14.50 -50.31 -57.44
N LEU A 14 -14.03 -50.72 -56.27
CA LEU A 14 -14.40 -50.31 -54.93
C LEU A 14 -13.91 -48.86 -54.71
N ALA A 15 -14.81 -47.88 -54.72
CA ALA A 15 -14.49 -46.50 -54.38
C ALA A 15 -14.50 -46.32 -52.85
N MET A 16 -13.37 -46.59 -52.20
CA MET A 16 -13.11 -46.07 -50.85
C MET A 16 -12.80 -44.57 -50.97
N ASN A 17 -13.74 -43.74 -50.52
CA ASN A 17 -13.47 -42.32 -50.30
C ASN A 17 -12.45 -42.20 -49.15
N LEU A 18 -11.26 -41.74 -49.51
CA LEU A 18 -10.21 -41.34 -48.59
C LEU A 18 -10.71 -40.15 -47.75
N PHE A 19 -11.16 -40.41 -46.53
CA PHE A 19 -11.07 -39.38 -45.49
C PHE A 19 -9.58 -39.13 -45.26
N SER A 20 -9.11 -37.96 -45.69
CA SER A 20 -7.81 -37.45 -45.27
C SER A 20 -7.82 -37.35 -43.75
N VAL A 21 -7.17 -38.29 -43.08
CA VAL A 21 -6.78 -38.12 -41.68
C VAL A 21 -5.83 -36.93 -41.67
N ARG A 22 -6.30 -35.77 -41.20
CA ARG A 22 -5.38 -34.76 -40.69
C ARG A 22 -4.67 -35.41 -39.51
N ALA A 23 -3.46 -35.88 -39.73
CA ALA A 23 -2.52 -36.12 -38.65
C ALA A 23 -2.35 -34.77 -37.94
N HIS A 24 -3.08 -34.58 -36.84
CA HIS A 24 -2.75 -33.53 -35.89
C HIS A 24 -1.42 -33.98 -35.30
N ALA A 25 -0.33 -33.37 -35.76
CA ALA A 25 0.87 -33.33 -34.94
C ALA A 25 0.42 -32.83 -33.57
N SER A 26 0.71 -33.60 -32.51
CA SER A 26 0.49 -33.10 -31.15
C SER A 26 1.16 -31.73 -31.08
N PRO A 27 0.44 -30.65 -30.74
CA PRO A 27 1.08 -29.36 -30.57
C PRO A 27 2.23 -29.57 -29.60
N GLY A 28 3.46 -29.30 -30.04
CA GLY A 28 4.60 -29.29 -29.14
C GLY A 28 4.34 -28.28 -28.03
N LEU A 29 4.95 -28.50 -26.87
CA LEU A 29 4.80 -27.59 -25.75
C LEU A 29 5.21 -26.16 -26.16
N PRO A 30 4.42 -25.12 -25.83
CA PRO A 30 4.80 -23.75 -26.13
C PRO A 30 6.10 -23.38 -25.39
N GLU A 31 6.92 -22.50 -25.96
CA GLU A 31 8.16 -22.02 -25.31
C GLU A 31 7.87 -21.20 -24.03
N LYS A 32 6.69 -20.57 -23.97
CA LYS A 32 6.22 -19.74 -22.86
C LYS A 32 4.70 -19.74 -22.81
N LEU A 33 4.14 -19.59 -21.60
CA LEU A 33 2.70 -19.41 -21.40
C LEU A 33 2.32 -17.92 -21.37
N GLU A 34 1.12 -17.60 -21.84
CA GLU A 34 0.51 -16.29 -21.61
C GLU A 34 0.21 -16.05 -20.12
N ALA A 35 0.39 -14.82 -19.65
CA ALA A 35 0.20 -14.45 -18.24
C ALA A 35 -1.28 -14.26 -17.89
N PRO A 36 -1.71 -14.61 -16.66
CA PRO A 36 -3.04 -14.29 -16.19
C PRO A 36 -3.23 -12.79 -15.93
N VAL A 37 -4.49 -12.37 -15.87
CA VAL A 37 -4.89 -11.06 -15.31
C VAL A 37 -5.68 -11.30 -14.04
N ILE A 38 -5.35 -10.57 -12.96
CA ILE A 38 -6.03 -10.70 -11.67
C ILE A 38 -6.80 -9.42 -11.31
N SER A 39 -7.95 -9.59 -10.65
CA SER A 39 -8.80 -8.47 -10.22
C SER A 39 -9.66 -8.82 -9.00
N ASP A 40 -10.35 -7.82 -8.43
CA ASP A 40 -11.41 -8.00 -7.42
C ASP A 40 -10.95 -8.74 -6.14
N LEU A 41 -9.82 -8.33 -5.56
CA LEU A 41 -9.31 -8.88 -4.30
C LEU A 41 -10.21 -8.46 -3.13
N LYS A 42 -10.84 -9.44 -2.49
CA LYS A 42 -11.79 -9.28 -1.40
C LYS A 42 -11.35 -10.06 -0.18
N LEU A 43 -11.32 -9.39 0.97
CA LEU A 43 -11.21 -10.06 2.26
C LEU A 43 -12.56 -10.69 2.61
N LEU A 44 -12.55 -11.99 2.90
CA LEU A 44 -13.70 -12.77 3.32
C LEU A 44 -13.36 -13.51 4.61
N THR A 45 -14.40 -13.96 5.30
CA THR A 45 -14.27 -14.62 6.61
C THR A 45 -15.07 -15.90 6.61
N THR A 46 -14.45 -17.02 7.03
CA THR A 46 -15.15 -18.31 7.14
C THR A 46 -16.18 -18.28 8.28
N GLN A 47 -17.06 -19.27 8.35
CA GLN A 47 -18.01 -19.39 9.48
C GLN A 47 -17.30 -19.46 10.85
N ASN A 48 -16.05 -19.93 10.87
CA ASN A 48 -15.21 -20.03 12.07
C ASN A 48 -14.37 -18.77 12.32
N LYS A 49 -14.68 -17.64 11.66
CA LYS A 49 -13.97 -16.36 11.78
C LYS A 49 -12.51 -16.36 11.34
N VAL A 50 -12.15 -17.25 10.41
CA VAL A 50 -10.82 -17.25 9.80
C VAL A 50 -10.83 -16.38 8.54
N PRO A 51 -10.01 -15.32 8.47
CA PRO A 51 -9.93 -14.46 7.29
C PRO A 51 -9.17 -15.14 6.14
N TYR A 52 -9.62 -14.90 4.91
CA TYR A 52 -8.96 -15.34 3.68
C TYR A 52 -9.26 -14.36 2.54
N PHE A 53 -8.41 -14.33 1.51
CA PHE A 53 -8.67 -13.52 0.32
C PHE A 53 -9.35 -14.33 -0.78
N CYS A 54 -10.25 -13.68 -1.51
CA CYS A 54 -10.81 -14.17 -2.77
C CYS A 54 -10.49 -13.15 -3.86
N LEU A 55 -9.97 -13.62 -5.00
CA LEU A 55 -9.73 -12.79 -6.18
C LEU A 55 -10.21 -13.49 -7.45
N LYS A 56 -10.34 -12.73 -8.53
CA LYS A 56 -10.66 -13.25 -9.87
C LYS A 56 -9.39 -13.39 -10.69
N VAL A 57 -9.24 -14.54 -11.36
CA VAL A 57 -8.16 -14.83 -12.31
C VAL A 57 -8.78 -15.04 -13.68
N THR A 58 -8.46 -14.17 -14.63
CA THR A 58 -8.78 -14.37 -16.06
C THR A 58 -7.66 -15.17 -16.70
N VAL A 59 -8.01 -16.32 -17.27
CA VAL A 59 -7.09 -17.32 -17.81
C VAL A 59 -6.99 -17.17 -19.33
N PRO A 60 -5.77 -17.04 -19.88
CA PRO A 60 -5.59 -16.99 -21.33
C PRO A 60 -6.07 -18.26 -22.01
N ARG A 61 -6.65 -18.12 -23.21
CA ARG A 61 -7.18 -19.25 -23.98
C ARG A 61 -6.11 -20.32 -24.25
N GLN A 62 -4.87 -19.90 -24.50
CA GLN A 62 -3.74 -20.81 -24.69
C GLN A 62 -3.54 -21.76 -23.50
N VAL A 63 -3.72 -21.25 -22.28
CA VAL A 63 -3.54 -22.04 -21.04
C VAL A 63 -4.71 -23.01 -20.84
N LEU A 64 -5.94 -22.58 -21.17
CA LEU A 64 -7.13 -23.44 -21.13
C LEU A 64 -7.00 -24.61 -22.10
N ASP A 65 -6.61 -24.33 -23.35
CA ASP A 65 -6.45 -25.38 -24.38
C ASP A 65 -5.31 -26.35 -23.99
N LEU A 66 -4.26 -25.86 -23.30
CA LEU A 66 -3.16 -26.68 -22.81
C LEU A 66 -3.57 -27.59 -21.64
N ASP A 67 -4.41 -27.09 -20.72
CA ASP A 67 -4.96 -27.91 -19.62
C ASP A 67 -5.98 -28.95 -20.11
N GLU A 68 -6.70 -28.67 -21.20
CA GLU A 68 -7.63 -29.62 -21.83
C GLU A 68 -6.88 -30.75 -22.56
N THR A 69 -5.84 -30.41 -23.31
CA THR A 69 -5.13 -31.37 -24.17
C THR A 69 -4.05 -32.18 -23.45
N ARG A 70 -3.46 -31.63 -22.38
CA ARG A 70 -2.44 -32.26 -21.52
C ARG A 70 -1.36 -33.03 -22.29
N PRO A 71 -0.68 -32.40 -23.27
CA PRO A 71 0.36 -33.06 -24.04
C PRO A 71 1.46 -33.64 -23.15
N GLU A 72 2.02 -34.78 -23.53
CA GLU A 72 3.16 -35.39 -22.84
C GLU A 72 2.92 -35.67 -21.33
N ASN A 73 1.67 -35.95 -20.95
CA ASN A 73 1.24 -36.18 -19.56
C ASN A 73 1.57 -35.02 -18.60
N GLY A 74 1.63 -33.79 -19.11
CA GLY A 74 1.83 -32.62 -18.24
C GLY A 74 0.54 -32.06 -17.65
N ALA A 75 0.70 -31.13 -16.73
CA ALA A 75 -0.39 -30.44 -16.04
C ALA A 75 -0.08 -28.95 -15.92
N VAL A 76 -1.10 -28.11 -16.13
CA VAL A 76 -0.99 -26.70 -15.75
C VAL A 76 -1.05 -26.62 -14.21
N ARG A 77 -0.29 -25.68 -13.65
CA ARG A 77 -0.24 -25.24 -12.25
C ARG A 77 -0.44 -23.74 -12.19
N LEU A 78 -1.02 -23.28 -11.10
CA LEU A 78 -1.07 -21.87 -10.75
C LEU A 78 -0.18 -21.65 -9.53
N GLU A 79 0.70 -20.67 -9.63
CA GLU A 79 1.53 -20.20 -8.52
C GLU A 79 1.11 -18.77 -8.16
N TYR A 80 1.05 -18.46 -6.86
CA TYR A 80 0.88 -17.08 -6.40
C TYR A 80 1.99 -16.68 -5.44
N CYS A 81 2.25 -15.37 -5.40
CA CYS A 81 3.20 -14.76 -4.49
C CYS A 81 2.54 -13.55 -3.83
N GLY A 82 2.68 -13.47 -2.51
CA GLY A 82 2.20 -12.35 -1.71
C GLY A 82 3.36 -11.54 -1.15
N LYS A 83 3.16 -10.23 -1.01
CA LYS A 83 3.96 -9.35 -0.15
C LYS A 83 3.05 -8.66 0.87
N LEU A 84 3.59 -8.44 2.05
CA LEU A 84 2.94 -7.74 3.14
C LEU A 84 3.54 -6.33 3.25
N ASP A 85 2.72 -5.31 3.06
CA ASP A 85 3.12 -3.90 2.99
C ASP A 85 4.28 -3.66 2.00
N ALA A 86 5.35 -3.02 2.46
CA ALA A 86 6.57 -2.72 1.72
C ALA A 86 7.65 -3.80 1.84
N GLN A 87 7.32 -4.99 2.38
CA GLN A 87 8.28 -6.09 2.44
C GLN A 87 8.59 -6.64 1.05
N ASP A 88 9.75 -7.30 0.95
CA ASP A 88 10.09 -8.09 -0.23
C ASP A 88 9.03 -9.15 -0.50
N TRP A 89 8.92 -9.55 -1.77
CA TRP A 89 8.11 -10.69 -2.15
C TRP A 89 8.52 -11.92 -1.34
N GLY A 90 7.57 -12.56 -0.67
CA GLY A 90 7.83 -13.82 0.03
C GLY A 90 8.48 -14.82 -0.93
N SER A 91 9.41 -15.64 -0.44
CA SER A 91 9.97 -16.74 -1.23
C SER A 91 8.80 -17.54 -1.79
N GLY A 92 8.73 -17.69 -3.12
CA GLY A 92 7.54 -18.15 -3.86
C GLY A 92 7.03 -19.52 -3.42
N GLY A 93 6.31 -19.54 -2.32
CA GLY A 93 5.93 -20.73 -1.56
C GLY A 93 4.57 -20.54 -0.93
N GLY A 94 3.57 -20.25 -1.78
CA GLY A 94 2.17 -20.30 -1.43
C GLY A 94 1.45 -21.20 -2.42
N GLY A 95 1.32 -22.48 -2.08
CA GLY A 95 0.44 -23.45 -2.74
C GLY A 95 0.85 -23.94 -4.13
N ASN A 96 1.35 -25.18 -4.22
CA ASN A 96 1.21 -26.00 -5.43
C ASN A 96 -0.29 -26.28 -5.64
N GLY A 97 -1.01 -25.31 -6.19
CA GLY A 97 -2.38 -25.52 -6.65
C GLY A 97 -2.34 -26.48 -7.83
N TYR A 98 -2.74 -27.72 -7.61
CA TYR A 98 -3.28 -28.52 -8.71
C TYR A 98 -4.42 -27.69 -9.31
N LEU A 99 -4.50 -27.63 -10.64
CA LEU A 99 -5.61 -26.98 -11.32
C LEU A 99 -6.91 -27.78 -11.10
N GLU A 100 -7.53 -27.62 -9.93
CA GLU A 100 -8.94 -27.93 -9.69
C GLU A 100 -9.82 -26.66 -9.81
N ILE A 101 -9.22 -25.51 -10.15
CA ILE A 101 -9.91 -24.21 -10.33
C ILE A 101 -11.02 -24.27 -11.40
N PHE A 102 -10.92 -25.17 -12.38
CA PHE A 102 -11.95 -25.33 -13.42
C PHE A 102 -13.13 -26.20 -12.99
N GLN A 103 -13.06 -26.86 -11.83
CA GLN A 103 -14.18 -27.61 -11.28
C GLN A 103 -14.92 -26.74 -10.26
N GLY A 104 -15.89 -25.96 -10.74
CA GLY A 104 -16.88 -25.27 -9.90
C GLY A 104 -16.51 -23.87 -9.41
N SER A 105 -15.34 -23.32 -9.77
CA SER A 105 -14.94 -21.95 -9.38
C SER A 105 -15.10 -20.90 -10.48
N ALA A 106 -15.78 -21.24 -11.57
CA ALA A 106 -16.04 -20.29 -12.65
C ALA A 106 -16.85 -19.10 -12.15
N VAL A 107 -16.43 -17.89 -12.53
CA VAL A 107 -17.19 -16.67 -12.23
C VAL A 107 -18.41 -16.63 -13.15
N PRO A 108 -19.64 -16.56 -12.61
CA PRO A 108 -20.84 -16.48 -13.42
C PRO A 108 -20.77 -15.30 -14.40
N ASP A 109 -21.15 -15.55 -15.65
CA ASP A 109 -21.26 -14.54 -16.71
C ASP A 109 -19.96 -13.80 -17.07
N VAL A 110 -18.79 -14.26 -16.59
CA VAL A 110 -17.48 -13.72 -16.96
C VAL A 110 -16.64 -14.83 -17.61
N PRO A 111 -16.41 -14.78 -18.93
CA PRO A 111 -15.73 -15.85 -19.64
C PRO A 111 -14.29 -16.03 -19.14
N ASP A 112 -13.83 -17.28 -19.18
CA ASP A 112 -12.46 -17.70 -18.87
C ASP A 112 -11.92 -17.17 -17.53
N THR A 113 -12.82 -16.84 -16.60
CA THR A 113 -12.48 -16.21 -15.32
C THR A 113 -12.95 -17.07 -14.17
N TYR A 114 -12.07 -17.25 -13.18
CA TYR A 114 -12.26 -18.17 -12.06
C TYR A 114 -11.90 -17.51 -10.74
N TYR A 115 -12.56 -17.91 -9.66
CA TYR A 115 -12.21 -17.51 -8.31
C TYR A 115 -10.95 -18.24 -7.83
N LEU A 116 -10.02 -17.49 -7.26
CA LEU A 116 -8.87 -18.00 -6.51
C LEU A 116 -9.02 -17.58 -5.04
N TYR A 117 -8.92 -18.56 -4.15
CA TYR A 117 -8.96 -18.35 -2.70
C TYR A 117 -7.55 -18.50 -2.14
N ILE A 118 -7.13 -17.53 -1.31
CA ILE A 118 -5.80 -17.48 -0.70
C ILE A 118 -5.98 -17.47 0.82
N GLU A 119 -5.55 -18.55 1.45
CA GLU A 119 -5.47 -18.68 2.91
C GLU A 119 -4.29 -17.86 3.46
N LEU A 120 -4.43 -17.35 4.69
CA LEU A 120 -3.44 -16.48 5.33
C LEU A 120 -2.49 -17.26 6.27
N ASP A 121 -2.25 -18.54 5.96
CA ASP A 121 -1.73 -19.55 6.89
C ASP A 121 -0.27 -19.39 7.33
N ASN A 122 0.45 -18.35 6.89
CA ASN A 122 1.84 -18.09 7.28
C ASN A 122 2.10 -16.66 7.76
N VAL A 123 1.05 -15.87 8.01
CA VAL A 123 1.20 -14.46 8.42
C VAL A 123 1.11 -14.28 9.95
N GLY A 124 1.34 -15.35 10.73
CA GLY A 124 1.45 -15.32 12.19
C GLY A 124 0.23 -14.75 12.91
N GLU A 125 -0.75 -15.60 13.25
CA GLU A 125 -1.87 -15.27 14.16
C GLU A 125 -2.52 -13.88 13.96
N LEU A 126 -2.71 -13.43 12.71
CA LEU A 126 -3.43 -12.17 12.47
C LEU A 126 -4.93 -12.41 12.62
N THR A 127 -5.53 -11.75 13.61
CA THR A 127 -6.99 -11.60 13.72
C THR A 127 -7.53 -10.82 12.51
N GLU A 128 -8.84 -10.88 12.24
CA GLU A 128 -9.48 -10.10 11.16
C GLU A 128 -9.17 -8.59 11.26
N ALA A 129 -9.03 -8.06 12.47
CA ALA A 129 -8.55 -6.69 12.70
C ALA A 129 -7.10 -6.49 12.22
N GLY A 130 -6.20 -7.41 12.57
CA GLY A 130 -4.81 -7.38 12.11
C GLY A 130 -4.64 -7.55 10.59
N VAL A 131 -5.59 -8.20 9.90
CA VAL A 131 -5.58 -8.28 8.43
C VAL A 131 -6.03 -6.97 7.78
N ASN A 132 -7.02 -6.28 8.38
CA ASN A 132 -7.49 -4.98 7.90
C ASN A 132 -6.45 -3.86 8.08
N ASP A 133 -5.49 -4.04 8.97
CA ASP A 133 -4.43 -3.07 9.27
C ASP A 133 -3.17 -3.26 8.40
N ARG A 134 -3.21 -4.14 7.40
CA ARG A 134 -2.06 -4.46 6.55
C ARG A 134 -2.44 -4.46 5.08
N ASN A 135 -1.50 -4.05 4.23
CA ASN A 135 -1.70 -4.10 2.79
C ASN A 135 -1.15 -5.41 2.24
N PHE A 136 -2.02 -6.26 1.72
CA PHE A 136 -1.63 -7.50 1.06
C PHE A 136 -1.59 -7.26 -0.43
N THR A 137 -0.47 -7.55 -1.07
CA THR A 137 -0.37 -7.47 -2.53
C THR A 137 0.00 -8.83 -3.10
N TYR A 138 -0.75 -9.26 -4.11
CA TYR A 138 -0.58 -10.55 -4.76
C TYR A 138 -0.25 -10.39 -6.24
N LYS A 139 0.45 -11.39 -6.78
CA LYS A 139 0.62 -11.67 -8.20
C LYS A 139 0.57 -13.17 -8.45
N VAL A 140 0.16 -13.56 -9.65
CA VAL A 140 -0.10 -14.95 -10.03
C VAL A 140 0.58 -15.28 -11.35
N ARG A 141 0.99 -16.54 -11.56
CA ARG A 141 1.48 -17.03 -12.84
C ARG A 141 1.06 -18.48 -13.09
N PHE A 142 1.14 -18.91 -14.34
CA PHE A 142 0.97 -20.31 -14.71
C PHE A 142 2.31 -21.01 -14.89
N CYS A 143 2.34 -22.30 -14.60
CA CYS A 143 3.43 -23.22 -14.91
C CYS A 143 2.85 -24.48 -15.54
N TYR A 144 3.40 -24.95 -16.66
CA TYR A 144 3.10 -26.27 -17.17
C TYR A 144 4.21 -27.24 -16.74
N GLU A 145 3.86 -28.24 -15.94
CA GLU A 145 4.78 -29.25 -15.43
C GLU A 145 4.61 -30.56 -16.18
N GLN A 146 5.69 -31.12 -16.70
CA GLN A 146 5.70 -32.46 -17.29
C GLN A 146 6.39 -33.44 -16.35
N THR A 147 5.76 -34.60 -16.10
CA THR A 147 6.34 -35.67 -15.28
C THR A 147 6.69 -36.86 -16.19
N GLY A 148 7.95 -36.98 -16.59
CA GLY A 148 8.43 -38.02 -17.50
C GLY A 148 9.90 -38.39 -17.25
N GLY A 149 10.29 -39.63 -17.63
CA GLY A 149 11.49 -40.36 -17.17
C GLY A 149 12.90 -39.79 -17.42
N ALA A 150 13.02 -38.50 -17.80
CA ALA A 150 14.30 -37.79 -17.93
C ALA A 150 14.42 -36.54 -17.03
N GLY A 151 13.40 -36.20 -16.22
CA GLY A 151 13.40 -35.04 -15.32
C GLY A 151 12.11 -34.21 -15.43
N GLU A 152 11.88 -33.30 -14.48
CA GLU A 152 10.78 -32.33 -14.53
C GLU A 152 11.13 -31.21 -15.52
N SER A 153 10.29 -31.02 -16.54
CA SER A 153 10.35 -29.83 -17.41
C SER A 153 9.21 -28.88 -17.03
N ARG A 154 9.51 -27.58 -16.96
CA ARG A 154 8.57 -26.54 -16.54
C ARG A 154 8.59 -25.37 -17.53
N VAL A 155 7.41 -24.98 -18.00
CA VAL A 155 7.22 -23.78 -18.82
C VAL A 155 6.36 -22.79 -18.06
N TYR A 156 6.87 -21.57 -17.90
CA TYR A 156 6.23 -20.53 -17.10
C TYR A 156 5.57 -19.46 -17.96
N SER A 157 4.54 -18.82 -17.41
CA SER A 157 4.13 -17.48 -17.85
C SER A 157 4.95 -16.40 -17.13
N GLU A 158 4.87 -15.16 -17.61
CA GLU A 158 5.16 -14.02 -16.74
C GLU A 158 4.18 -13.96 -15.56
N TRP A 159 4.54 -13.17 -14.55
CA TRP A 159 3.60 -12.77 -13.51
C TRP A 159 2.49 -11.89 -14.08
N SER A 160 1.30 -11.99 -13.49
CA SER A 160 0.17 -11.09 -13.71
C SER A 160 0.49 -9.64 -13.29
N ASN A 161 -0.48 -8.74 -13.49
CA ASN A 161 -0.52 -7.49 -12.74
C ASN A 161 -0.46 -7.73 -11.22
N GLU A 162 0.04 -6.75 -10.48
CA GLU A 162 -0.07 -6.71 -9.03
C GLU A 162 -1.50 -6.31 -8.62
N LEU A 163 -2.00 -6.90 -7.54
CA LEU A 163 -3.31 -6.59 -6.99
C LEU A 163 -3.20 -6.46 -5.47
N SER A 164 -3.50 -5.27 -4.96
CA SER A 164 -3.41 -4.94 -3.53
C SER A 164 -4.79 -4.91 -2.88
N SER A 165 -4.87 -5.29 -1.60
CA SER A 165 -6.11 -5.27 -0.82
C SER A 165 -6.61 -3.85 -0.56
N GLY A 166 -5.73 -2.85 -0.69
CA GLY A 166 -6.07 -1.45 -0.48
C GLY A 166 -6.37 -1.10 0.98
N THR A 167 -6.26 -2.08 1.88
CA THR A 167 -6.24 -1.89 3.33
C THR A 167 -4.93 -1.20 3.69
N SER A 168 -5.02 0.10 3.91
CA SER A 168 -3.92 0.89 4.44
C SER A 168 -3.79 0.57 5.92
N LYS A 169 -2.55 0.40 6.39
CA LYS A 169 -2.19 0.44 7.81
C LYS A 169 -2.71 1.67 8.55
N TYR A 170 -3.14 2.69 7.79
CA TYR A 170 -3.74 3.91 8.26
C TYR A 170 -5.12 4.09 7.59
N LEU A 171 -6.19 3.74 8.29
CA LEU A 171 -7.53 3.85 7.73
C LEU A 171 -7.84 5.32 7.37
N GLY A 172 -8.37 5.55 6.17
CA GLY A 172 -8.70 6.89 5.67
C GLY A 172 -7.50 7.73 5.21
N SER A 173 -6.27 7.20 5.20
CA SER A 173 -5.14 7.94 4.62
C SER A 173 -5.25 8.06 3.11
N ALA A 174 -4.78 9.19 2.58
CA ALA A 174 -4.59 9.34 1.15
C ALA A 174 -3.37 8.54 0.66
N SER A 175 -3.42 7.99 -0.56
CA SER A 175 -2.35 7.14 -1.10
C SER A 175 -0.98 7.83 -1.11
N TRP A 176 -0.95 9.15 -1.35
CA TRP A 176 0.28 9.95 -1.34
C TRP A 176 0.92 10.04 0.06
N ALA A 177 0.14 9.90 1.13
CA ALA A 177 0.63 10.02 2.50
C ALA A 177 1.31 8.73 2.97
N ASN A 178 0.93 7.58 2.42
CA ASN A 178 1.35 6.26 2.92
C ASN A 178 2.87 6.09 3.03
N PRO A 179 3.70 6.46 2.04
CA PRO A 179 5.16 6.31 2.16
C PRO A 179 5.76 7.14 3.31
N GLU A 180 5.19 8.32 3.59
CA GLU A 180 5.62 9.15 4.72
C GLU A 180 5.08 8.59 6.04
N LEU A 181 3.83 8.13 6.08
CA LEU A 181 3.23 7.50 7.27
C LEU A 181 3.98 6.21 7.66
N ASP A 182 4.46 5.42 6.71
CA ASP A 182 5.28 4.24 6.98
C ASP A 182 6.60 4.59 7.68
N ARG A 183 7.30 5.61 7.18
CA ARG A 183 8.51 6.11 7.84
C ARG A 183 8.22 6.67 9.23
N ALA A 184 7.10 7.39 9.38
CA ALA A 184 6.69 7.93 10.68
C ALA A 184 6.37 6.80 11.67
N TYR A 185 5.72 5.71 11.22
CA TYR A 185 5.46 4.55 12.06
C TYR A 185 6.75 3.88 12.54
N GLU A 186 7.72 3.65 11.65
CA GLU A 186 9.01 3.03 11.99
C GLU A 186 9.77 3.81 13.07
N LEU A 187 9.61 5.14 13.07
CA LEU A 187 10.21 6.05 14.03
C LEU A 187 9.37 6.23 15.31
N GLY A 188 8.23 5.53 15.43
CA GLY A 188 7.32 5.67 16.57
C GLY A 188 6.64 7.03 16.64
N LEU A 189 6.35 7.67 15.50
CA LEU A 189 5.73 8.99 15.38
C LEU A 189 4.23 8.95 15.03
N ILE A 190 3.58 7.80 15.24
CA ILE A 190 2.13 7.64 15.02
C ILE A 190 1.47 7.06 16.28
N SER A 191 0.60 7.86 16.91
CA SER A 191 -0.23 7.39 18.02
C SER A 191 -1.28 6.38 17.54
N GLU A 192 -1.58 5.38 18.37
CA GLU A 192 -2.65 4.41 18.12
C GLU A 192 -4.03 5.11 18.04
N THR A 193 -4.21 6.22 18.78
CA THR A 193 -5.46 6.98 18.86
C THR A 193 -5.92 7.54 17.51
N ILE A 194 -4.97 7.91 16.65
CA ILE A 194 -5.24 8.52 15.34
C ILE A 194 -5.10 7.55 14.17
N ARG A 195 -4.43 6.40 14.36
CA ARG A 195 -4.08 5.48 13.27
C ARG A 195 -5.29 4.98 12.48
N GLY A 196 -6.41 4.78 13.16
CA GLY A 196 -7.66 4.28 12.58
C GLY A 196 -8.50 5.31 11.82
N ASN A 197 -8.09 6.58 11.70
CA ASN A 197 -8.78 7.55 10.83
C ASN A 197 -7.88 8.76 10.54
N MET A 198 -7.01 8.62 9.55
CA MET A 198 -6.01 9.62 9.18
C MET A 198 -6.56 10.83 8.39
N SER A 199 -7.74 10.69 7.79
CA SER A 199 -8.42 11.78 7.06
C SER A 199 -9.10 12.80 7.97
N ALA A 200 -9.40 12.43 9.22
CA ALA A 200 -10.07 13.32 10.16
C ALA A 200 -9.18 14.51 10.56
N GLU A 201 -9.85 15.59 10.98
CA GLU A 201 -9.19 16.74 11.58
C GLU A 201 -8.51 16.32 12.89
N ILE A 202 -7.29 16.80 13.10
CA ILE A 202 -6.54 16.49 14.32
C ILE A 202 -6.97 17.42 15.46
N THR A 203 -7.18 16.85 16.64
CA THR A 203 -7.48 17.65 17.83
C THR A 203 -6.22 18.22 18.48
N ARG A 204 -6.40 19.21 19.36
CA ARG A 204 -5.30 19.75 20.19
C ARG A 204 -4.64 18.69 21.06
N GLU A 205 -5.42 17.76 21.59
CA GLU A 205 -4.89 16.64 22.40
C GLU A 205 -4.08 15.66 21.55
N GLU A 206 -4.62 15.24 20.40
CA GLU A 206 -3.92 14.33 19.49
C GLU A 206 -2.60 14.93 18.99
N PHE A 207 -2.56 16.22 18.67
CA PHE A 207 -1.30 16.84 18.24
C PHE A 207 -0.30 17.03 19.40
N ALA A 208 -0.79 17.23 20.64
CA ALA A 208 0.07 17.23 21.81
C ALA A 208 0.74 15.86 22.02
N GLU A 209 0.01 14.76 21.81
CA GLU A 209 0.58 13.40 21.80
C GLU A 209 1.70 13.28 20.75
N LEU A 210 1.43 13.68 19.50
CA LEU A 210 2.42 13.62 18.43
C LEU A 210 3.66 14.47 18.71
N ALA A 211 3.50 15.65 19.32
CA ALA A 211 4.61 16.52 19.71
C ALA A 211 5.48 15.86 20.79
N VAL A 212 4.87 15.19 21.78
CA VAL A 212 5.60 14.42 22.80
C VAL A 212 6.30 13.21 22.18
N MET A 213 5.64 12.48 21.28
CA MET A 213 6.25 11.35 20.57
C MET A 213 7.47 11.79 19.76
N LEU A 214 7.38 12.92 19.04
CA LEU A 214 8.51 13.53 18.34
C LEU A 214 9.66 13.89 19.29
N TYR A 215 9.34 14.57 20.39
CA TYR A 215 10.34 14.92 21.41
C TYR A 215 11.05 13.68 21.96
N GLN A 216 10.29 12.64 22.32
CA GLN A 216 10.82 11.39 22.88
C GLN A 216 11.65 10.61 21.85
N ALA A 217 11.16 10.50 20.61
CA ALA A 217 11.86 9.81 19.52
C ALA A 217 13.20 10.48 19.18
N TYR A 218 13.30 11.80 19.33
CA TYR A 218 14.54 12.52 19.06
C TYR A 218 15.53 12.50 20.23
N THR A 219 15.04 12.82 21.43
CA THR A 219 15.89 13.05 22.62
C THR A 219 16.15 11.78 23.44
N GLY A 220 15.30 10.76 23.29
CA GLY A 220 15.26 9.60 24.19
C GLY A 220 14.77 9.92 25.61
N TYR A 221 14.38 11.17 25.89
CA TYR A 221 13.91 11.59 27.22
C TYR A 221 12.39 11.53 27.32
N SER A 222 11.91 10.90 28.39
CA SER A 222 10.51 10.96 28.82
C SER A 222 10.42 11.75 30.11
N ALA A 223 9.49 12.70 30.18
CA ALA A 223 9.28 13.50 31.38
C ALA A 223 8.52 12.74 32.48
N GLY A 224 8.10 11.50 32.19
CA GLY A 224 7.33 10.63 33.09
C GLY A 224 5.88 11.08 33.27
N GLU A 225 5.07 10.21 33.87
CA GLU A 225 3.69 10.53 34.22
C GLU A 225 3.63 11.61 35.30
N SER A 226 2.62 12.47 35.22
CA SER A 226 2.34 13.50 36.22
C SER A 226 0.85 13.62 36.47
N ALA A 227 0.49 14.29 37.57
CA ALA A 227 -0.89 14.72 37.77
C ALA A 227 -1.36 15.61 36.60
N PRO A 228 -2.66 15.60 36.26
CA PRO A 228 -3.24 16.46 35.23
C PRO A 228 -2.93 17.94 35.48
N VAL A 229 -2.44 18.63 34.46
CA VAL A 229 -2.16 20.07 34.52
C VAL A 229 -3.42 20.91 34.27
N PHE A 230 -4.40 20.38 33.53
CA PHE A 230 -5.64 21.06 33.15
C PHE A 230 -6.86 20.33 33.70
N ALA A 231 -7.96 21.06 33.92
CA ALA A 231 -9.17 20.48 34.51
C ALA A 231 -10.02 19.67 33.52
N ASP A 232 -9.88 19.92 32.22
CA ASP A 232 -10.72 19.40 31.14
C ASP A 232 -10.10 18.24 30.36
N THR A 233 -8.91 17.78 30.72
CA THR A 233 -8.30 16.55 30.16
C THR A 233 -7.56 15.78 31.25
N GLN A 234 -7.62 14.45 31.15
CA GLN A 234 -6.88 13.51 32.00
C GLN A 234 -5.74 12.85 31.24
N ASN A 235 -5.48 13.26 30.00
CA ASN A 235 -4.47 12.64 29.17
C ASN A 235 -3.06 13.01 29.69
N PRO A 236 -2.26 12.02 30.14
CA PRO A 236 -0.93 12.29 30.69
C PRO A 236 0.01 12.90 29.64
N LYS A 237 -0.20 12.65 28.35
CA LYS A 237 0.61 13.23 27.27
C LYS A 237 0.38 14.72 27.11
N VAL A 238 -0.83 15.23 27.36
CA VAL A 238 -1.08 16.68 27.39
C VAL A 238 -0.32 17.34 28.56
N SER A 239 -0.31 16.68 29.72
CA SER A 239 0.41 17.18 30.90
C SER A 239 1.93 17.15 30.69
N GLU A 240 2.45 16.09 30.08
CA GLU A 240 3.84 15.97 29.66
C GLU A 240 4.21 17.06 28.63
N ALA A 241 3.39 17.25 27.59
CA ALA A 241 3.59 18.29 26.57
C ALA A 241 3.64 19.69 27.17
N CYS A 242 2.79 19.98 28.16
CA CYS A 242 2.78 21.27 28.85
C CYS A 242 4.04 21.47 29.70
N ARG A 243 4.49 20.43 30.42
CA ARG A 243 5.72 20.47 31.24
C ARG A 243 6.99 20.65 30.40
N LEU A 244 7.02 20.03 29.22
CA LEU A 244 8.09 20.18 28.24
C LEU A 244 8.02 21.52 27.48
N GLY A 245 6.96 22.32 27.68
CA GLY A 245 6.78 23.60 27.01
C GLY A 245 6.34 23.51 25.55
N LEU A 246 5.89 22.34 25.08
CA LEU A 246 5.45 22.10 23.70
C LEU A 246 4.10 22.77 23.41
N VAL A 247 3.20 22.74 24.41
CA VAL A 247 1.84 23.27 24.31
C VAL A 247 1.52 24.19 25.48
N GLN A 248 0.46 24.99 25.31
CA GLN A 248 -0.07 25.89 26.32
C GLN A 248 -1.60 25.74 26.41
N GLY A 249 -2.15 25.99 27.59
CA GLY A 249 -3.59 26.02 27.82
C GLY A 249 -4.26 27.25 27.19
N VAL A 250 -5.58 27.21 27.09
CA VAL A 250 -6.41 28.30 26.52
C VAL A 250 -6.87 29.30 27.58
N GLY A 251 -6.34 29.20 28.81
CA GLY A 251 -6.74 30.00 29.96
C GLY A 251 -7.84 29.34 30.81
N GLY A 252 -8.08 29.87 32.01
CA GLY A 252 -9.11 29.35 32.92
C GLY A 252 -8.90 27.90 33.37
N ASN A 253 -7.63 27.46 33.50
CA ASN A 253 -7.24 26.09 33.83
C ASN A 253 -7.73 25.02 32.81
N ARG A 254 -7.84 25.41 31.53
CA ARG A 254 -8.30 24.53 30.44
C ARG A 254 -7.28 24.36 29.33
N PHE A 255 -7.32 23.20 28.67
CA PHE A 255 -6.56 22.88 27.48
C PHE A 255 -7.38 22.94 26.19
N ASP A 256 -8.69 22.65 26.27
CA ASP A 256 -9.59 22.44 25.13
C ASP A 256 -9.14 21.25 24.25
N PRO A 257 -9.18 20.00 24.77
CA PRO A 257 -8.56 18.84 24.12
C PRO A 257 -9.23 18.44 22.81
N ASP A 258 -10.55 18.61 22.70
CA ASP A 258 -11.36 18.16 21.57
C ASP A 258 -11.41 19.19 20.41
N ALA A 259 -10.94 20.41 20.65
CA ALA A 259 -10.92 21.42 19.61
C ALA A 259 -9.92 21.04 18.50
N CYS A 260 -10.37 21.15 17.26
CA CYS A 260 -9.55 20.90 16.09
C CYS A 260 -8.46 21.95 15.96
N LEU A 261 -7.25 21.51 15.58
CA LEU A 261 -6.08 22.37 15.50
C LEU A 261 -5.98 23.00 14.11
N THR A 262 -5.87 24.33 14.06
CA THR A 262 -5.61 25.03 12.79
C THR A 262 -4.16 24.87 12.35
N ARG A 263 -3.88 25.07 11.06
CA ARG A 263 -2.52 24.99 10.51
C ARG A 263 -1.55 25.98 11.16
N GLU A 264 -1.99 27.20 11.47
CA GLU A 264 -1.13 28.18 12.16
C GLU A 264 -0.81 27.76 13.61
N GLN A 265 -1.77 27.13 14.30
CA GLN A 265 -1.56 26.61 15.65
C GLN A 265 -0.63 25.40 15.64
N MET A 266 -0.76 24.54 14.62
CA MET A 266 0.15 23.42 14.37
C MET A 266 1.59 23.90 14.18
N ALA A 267 1.80 24.95 13.38
CA ALA A 267 3.12 25.57 13.21
C ALA A 267 3.68 26.11 14.54
N ALA A 268 2.85 26.81 15.32
CA ALA A 268 3.27 27.36 16.61
C ALA A 268 3.68 26.29 17.63
N VAL A 269 2.95 25.17 17.70
CA VAL A 269 3.33 24.02 18.54
C VAL A 269 4.61 23.39 18.00
N MET A 270 4.74 23.21 16.69
CA MET A 270 5.93 22.60 16.10
C MET A 270 7.22 23.39 16.39
N VAL A 271 7.19 24.73 16.28
CA VAL A 271 8.36 25.55 16.60
C VAL A 271 8.71 25.50 18.09
N ARG A 272 7.72 25.43 18.99
CA ARG A 272 7.99 25.17 20.42
C ARG A 272 8.64 23.81 20.62
N THR A 273 8.17 22.78 19.92
CA THR A 273 8.75 21.43 19.98
C THR A 273 10.19 21.40 19.49
N LEU A 274 10.50 22.06 18.38
CA LEU A 274 11.87 22.18 17.88
C LEU A 274 12.79 22.85 18.92
N LYS A 275 12.36 23.96 19.53
CA LYS A 275 13.11 24.68 20.57
C LYS A 275 13.24 23.89 21.87
N ALA A 276 12.27 23.04 22.19
CA ALA A 276 12.34 22.17 23.36
C ALA A 276 13.33 21.01 23.14
N ILE A 277 13.42 20.51 21.91
CA ILE A 277 14.38 19.45 21.52
C ILE A 277 15.81 20.01 21.47
N ASP A 278 15.98 21.18 20.87
CA ASP A 278 17.26 21.86 20.72
C ASP A 278 17.08 23.36 21.00
N ALA A 279 17.48 23.78 22.19
CA ALA A 279 17.31 25.16 22.67
C ALA A 279 18.19 26.17 21.91
N ASP A 280 19.29 25.71 21.32
CA ASP A 280 20.21 26.53 20.54
C ASP A 280 19.84 26.56 19.05
N ARG A 281 18.77 25.85 18.66
CA ARG A 281 18.32 25.78 17.28
C ARG A 281 18.00 27.17 16.73
N ASP A 282 18.71 27.54 15.67
CA ASP A 282 18.41 28.75 14.92
C ASP A 282 17.05 28.61 14.21
N CYS A 283 16.07 29.36 14.72
CA CYS A 283 14.75 29.51 14.12
C CYS A 283 14.57 30.91 13.53
N THR A 284 15.67 31.59 13.17
CA THR A 284 15.60 32.92 12.56
C THR A 284 14.99 32.81 11.16
N VAL A 285 14.03 33.67 10.86
CA VAL A 285 13.43 33.77 9.53
C VAL A 285 14.39 34.53 8.62
N VAL A 286 15.00 33.83 7.66
CA VAL A 286 15.93 34.43 6.68
C VAL A 286 15.20 34.77 5.38
N GLN A 287 14.16 34.00 5.05
CA GLN A 287 13.30 34.23 3.90
C GLN A 287 11.84 34.23 4.34
N ILE A 288 11.14 35.33 4.08
CA ILE A 288 9.70 35.40 4.31
C ILE A 288 9.03 34.68 3.13
N PRO A 289 8.30 33.58 3.36
CA PRO A 289 7.54 32.94 2.31
C PRO A 289 6.46 33.90 1.81
N VAL A 290 6.24 33.92 0.49
CA VAL A 290 5.19 34.76 -0.12
C VAL A 290 3.91 33.95 -0.16
N TYR A 291 2.93 34.34 0.66
CA TYR A 291 1.59 33.79 0.64
C TYR A 291 0.55 34.88 0.35
N GLU A 292 -0.44 34.58 -0.49
CA GLU A 292 -1.56 35.48 -0.80
C GLU A 292 -2.43 35.76 0.43
N ASP A 293 -2.50 34.81 1.37
CA ASP A 293 -3.25 34.88 2.61
C ASP A 293 -2.38 35.21 3.84
N ASP A 294 -1.21 35.81 3.64
CA ASP A 294 -0.27 36.17 4.71
C ASP A 294 -0.87 37.11 5.78
N GLU A 295 -1.79 37.99 5.38
CA GLU A 295 -2.53 38.87 6.28
C GLU A 295 -3.52 38.11 7.18
N SER A 296 -3.93 36.90 6.79
CA SER A 296 -4.82 36.04 7.58
C SER A 296 -4.08 35.22 8.64
N ILE A 297 -2.75 35.22 8.63
CA ILE A 297 -1.94 34.54 9.65
C ILE A 297 -1.97 35.38 10.93
N ALA A 298 -2.40 34.77 12.04
CA ALA A 298 -2.45 35.47 13.31
C ALA A 298 -1.04 35.92 13.76
N ALA A 299 -0.96 37.11 14.35
CA ALA A 299 0.31 37.72 14.74
C ALA A 299 1.20 36.82 15.62
N TYR A 300 0.59 36.02 16.51
CA TYR A 300 1.31 35.11 17.40
C TYR A 300 1.91 33.89 16.66
N ALA A 301 1.34 33.51 15.51
CA ALA A 301 1.75 32.35 14.74
C ALA A 301 2.68 32.70 13.57
N LYS A 302 2.74 33.98 13.18
CA LYS A 302 3.40 34.44 11.95
C LYS A 302 4.86 34.01 11.83
N GLU A 303 5.66 34.24 12.86
CA GLU A 303 7.05 33.78 12.90
C GLU A 303 7.13 32.25 12.80
N SER A 304 6.25 31.52 13.50
CA SER A 304 6.26 30.06 13.48
C SER A 304 5.88 29.48 12.12
N VAL A 305 4.91 30.09 11.44
CA VAL A 305 4.55 29.73 10.06
C VAL A 305 5.74 29.93 9.14
N TYR A 306 6.45 31.05 9.24
CA TYR A 306 7.62 31.31 8.41
C TYR A 306 8.77 30.34 8.67
N VAL A 307 9.04 30.02 9.94
CA VAL A 307 10.04 29.02 10.32
C VAL A 307 9.69 27.65 9.74
N CYS A 308 8.45 27.20 9.89
CA CYS A 308 8.02 25.91 9.36
C CYS A 308 8.05 25.87 7.82
N ALA A 309 7.69 26.98 7.16
CA ALA A 309 7.71 27.10 5.70
C ALA A 309 9.14 27.09 5.14
N GLN A 310 10.03 27.96 5.64
CA GLN A 310 11.41 28.00 5.14
C GLN A 310 12.16 26.69 5.42
N SER A 311 11.79 25.97 6.48
CA SER A 311 12.41 24.71 6.87
C SER A 311 11.84 23.48 6.15
N GLY A 312 10.83 23.66 5.29
CA GLY A 312 10.14 22.56 4.60
C GLY A 312 9.32 21.64 5.51
N ILE A 313 9.11 22.02 6.78
CA ILE A 313 8.31 21.25 7.74
C ILE A 313 6.83 21.35 7.37
N MET A 314 6.36 22.56 7.06
CA MET A 314 5.00 22.81 6.59
C MET A 314 5.03 23.65 5.33
N ASN A 315 4.47 23.14 4.25
CA ASN A 315 4.36 23.88 2.99
C ASN A 315 2.97 24.49 2.84
N GLY A 316 2.84 25.45 1.90
CA GLY A 316 1.54 25.95 1.46
C GLY A 316 0.68 24.84 0.85
N ILE A 317 -0.60 25.14 0.66
CA ILE A 317 -1.61 24.18 0.18
C ILE A 317 -1.84 24.29 -1.35
N GLY A 318 -0.96 24.99 -2.07
CA GLY A 318 -1.14 25.36 -3.47
C GLY A 318 -1.70 26.77 -3.64
N ASN A 319 -1.76 27.24 -4.89
CA ASN A 319 -2.29 28.57 -5.28
C ASN A 319 -1.71 29.76 -4.51
N GLY A 320 -0.46 29.65 -4.05
CA GLY A 320 0.17 30.70 -3.25
C GLY A 320 -0.42 30.88 -1.84
N CYS A 321 -1.20 29.94 -1.30
CA CYS A 321 -1.83 30.08 0.03
C CYS A 321 -1.22 29.14 1.08
N PHE A 322 -1.19 29.60 2.33
CA PHE A 322 -0.85 28.77 3.50
C PHE A 322 -2.08 28.14 4.16
N ALA A 323 -3.23 28.81 4.08
CA ALA A 323 -4.50 28.51 4.73
C ALA A 323 -4.40 28.43 6.26
N PRO A 324 -4.02 29.52 6.96
CA PRO A 324 -3.73 29.49 8.40
C PRO A 324 -4.90 29.02 9.27
N GLY A 325 -6.13 29.42 8.92
CA GLY A 325 -7.34 29.06 9.66
C GLY A 325 -7.94 27.69 9.30
N ARG A 326 -7.38 26.95 8.34
CA ARG A 326 -7.87 25.61 8.00
C ARG A 326 -7.44 24.63 9.09
N ASN A 327 -8.35 23.75 9.50
CA ASN A 327 -8.00 22.62 10.37
C ASN A 327 -7.03 21.68 9.64
N ALA A 328 -6.04 21.17 10.38
CA ALA A 328 -5.09 20.20 9.87
C ALA A 328 -5.68 18.78 9.96
N GLN A 329 -5.37 17.93 8.98
CA GLN A 329 -5.72 16.51 9.06
C GLN A 329 -4.67 15.73 9.86
N ARG A 330 -5.07 14.60 10.46
CA ARG A 330 -4.16 13.71 11.20
C ARG A 330 -2.97 13.23 10.35
N GLN A 331 -3.19 12.85 9.10
CA GLN A 331 -2.09 12.51 8.18
C GLN A 331 -1.10 13.66 7.97
N GLU A 332 -1.59 14.91 7.85
CA GLU A 332 -0.75 16.08 7.67
C GLU A 332 0.08 16.33 8.92
N ALA A 333 -0.53 16.20 10.10
CA ALA A 333 0.14 16.40 11.38
C ALA A 333 1.27 15.38 11.62
N VAL A 334 1.03 14.09 11.32
CA VAL A 334 2.08 13.06 11.39
C VAL A 334 3.24 13.38 10.45
N ILE A 335 2.93 13.78 9.21
CA ILE A 335 3.93 14.15 8.21
C ILE A 335 4.75 15.36 8.65
N VAL A 336 4.12 16.35 9.28
CA VAL A 336 4.80 17.52 9.87
C VAL A 336 5.78 17.08 10.96
N CYS A 337 5.39 16.15 11.84
CA CYS A 337 6.30 15.57 12.85
C CYS A 337 7.46 14.80 12.21
N LEU A 338 7.20 14.00 11.17
CA LEU A 338 8.24 13.28 10.42
C LEU A 338 9.26 14.24 9.80
N ARG A 339 8.80 15.29 9.12
CA ARG A 339 9.67 16.26 8.47
C ARG A 339 10.50 17.03 9.48
N ALA A 340 9.92 17.40 10.62
CA ALA A 340 10.67 17.98 11.72
C ALA A 340 11.77 17.02 12.22
N TYR A 341 11.45 15.74 12.44
CA TYR A 341 12.44 14.72 12.83
C TYR A 341 13.59 14.62 11.83
N GLN A 342 13.28 14.50 10.54
CA GLN A 342 14.25 14.40 9.46
C GLN A 342 15.12 15.65 9.34
N LEU A 343 14.52 16.83 9.45
CA LEU A 343 15.26 18.10 9.42
C LEU A 343 16.29 18.17 10.55
N MET A 344 15.91 17.79 11.76
CA MET A 344 16.81 17.79 12.91
C MET A 344 17.93 16.76 12.72
N LYS A 345 17.62 15.53 12.28
CA LYS A 345 18.63 14.51 11.95
C LYS A 345 19.55 14.92 10.81
N ASN A 346 19.04 15.56 9.78
CA ASN A 346 19.83 16.01 8.65
C ASN A 346 20.74 17.17 9.02
N ASN A 347 20.38 18.01 10.00
CA ASN A 347 21.28 19.06 10.50
C ASN A 347 22.40 18.47 11.36
N ASP A 348 22.12 17.42 12.15
CA ASP A 348 23.14 16.63 12.84
C ASP A 348 24.06 15.90 11.83
N MET A 349 23.50 15.45 10.70
CA MET A 349 24.23 14.81 9.60
C MET A 349 24.78 15.77 8.56
N ALA A 350 24.49 17.08 8.62
CA ALA A 350 24.96 18.10 7.65
C ALA A 350 26.46 18.38 7.77
N GLY A 351 27.16 17.67 8.65
CA GLY A 351 28.58 17.33 8.48
C GLY A 351 28.88 16.38 7.30
N THR A 352 27.88 15.89 6.55
CA THR A 352 27.99 14.85 5.51
C THR A 352 26.78 14.83 4.53
N ILE A 353 26.71 15.83 3.63
CA ILE A 353 26.15 15.89 2.24
C ILE A 353 24.72 15.30 1.90
N PRO A 354 24.07 15.60 0.75
CA PRO A 354 22.73 16.20 0.69
C PRO A 354 21.60 15.29 0.13
N ILE A 355 20.35 15.73 0.32
CA ILE A 355 19.10 15.04 -0.11
C ILE A 355 18.63 15.42 -1.53
N SER A 356 18.01 14.46 -2.22
CA SER A 356 17.56 14.48 -3.64
C SER A 356 16.14 15.09 -3.86
N PRO A 357 15.81 15.71 -5.02
CA PRO A 357 14.69 16.65 -5.20
C PRO A 357 13.31 16.07 -5.63
N GLU A 358 13.06 14.77 -5.58
CA GLU A 358 12.05 14.17 -6.48
C GLU A 358 10.60 14.02 -5.96
N SER A 359 10.13 14.81 -4.97
CA SER A 359 8.76 14.66 -4.42
C SER A 359 7.79 15.83 -4.63
N GLU A 360 8.13 16.83 -5.46
CA GLU A 360 7.31 18.04 -5.63
C GLU A 360 6.35 18.03 -6.84
N ALA A 361 6.41 17.04 -7.75
CA ALA A 361 5.71 17.14 -9.04
C ALA A 361 4.24 16.64 -9.08
N GLU A 362 3.70 16.03 -8.02
CA GLU A 362 2.33 15.46 -8.04
C GLU A 362 1.51 15.83 -6.79
N ARG A 363 1.16 17.11 -6.63
CA ARG A 363 0.11 17.55 -5.70
C ARG A 363 -0.91 18.42 -6.42
N PRO A 364 -2.23 18.13 -6.33
CA PRO A 364 -3.27 19.03 -6.82
C PRO A 364 -3.35 20.34 -6.00
#